data_AF-A0A2L2NHU9-F1
#
_entry.id   AF-A0A2L2NHU9-F1
#
_cell.length_a   1.000
_cell.length_b   1.000
_cell.length_c   1.000
_cell.angle_alpha   90.00
_cell.angle_beta   90.00
_cell.angle_gamma   90.00
#
_symmetry.space_group_name_H-M   'P 1'
#
loop_
_entity.id
_entity.type
_entity.pdbx_description
1 polymer ?
#
loop_
_entity_poly.entity_id
_entity_poly.type
_entity_poly.pdbx_seq_one_letter_code
_entity_poly.pdbx_strand_id
1 'polypeptide(L)'
;MNSTTQPLPPPGGIDPLSLPSVSLGNRATLPAVPAVYFCIGADNKILYIDSTLNLNQKWIANSQYSHLAAMSDVRIAWLLVDEPENLEGIKQAMIEYWEPTLNDWRYKLQLIQDLTIDGWHDFQKVNLEIWAMYRDAVMPTPAPENIAAAYRNEIRNKAEEFRKVKSQERRQRLDQLRAEVRELESSGFVPPAGCYLSTYKVKKLYGCYEYWKLWSHYPVFPAKMNDKQKAFWLSQGKDYQKSGKVKTMHLGKPDTLAYNVAIQGLATRRRIEALQREIEVLLWSFDDESKE
;
A
#
# COMPACT_ATOMS: atom_id res chain seq x y z
N MET A 1 -31.56 31.42 -30.20
CA MET A 1 -31.64 31.87 -28.81
C MET A 1 -31.03 30.76 -27.97
N ASN A 2 -29.80 30.93 -27.49
CA ASN A 2 -29.15 29.93 -26.65
C ASN A 2 -29.74 30.07 -25.24
N SER A 3 -30.63 29.15 -24.89
CA SER A 3 -31.10 29.01 -23.51
C SER A 3 -29.92 28.54 -22.67
N THR A 4 -29.25 29.49 -22.02
CA THR A 4 -28.29 29.20 -20.95
C THR A 4 -29.10 28.61 -19.80
N THR A 5 -29.18 27.29 -19.74
CA THR A 5 -29.75 26.56 -18.62
C THR A 5 -28.93 26.92 -17.39
N GLN A 6 -29.47 27.74 -16.49
CA GLN A 6 -28.81 27.96 -15.22
C GLN A 6 -28.77 26.63 -14.46
N PRO A 7 -27.62 26.26 -13.89
CA PRO A 7 -27.52 25.04 -13.10
C PRO A 7 -28.52 25.12 -11.93
N LEU A 8 -29.24 24.01 -11.70
CA LEU A 8 -30.14 23.89 -10.56
C LEU A 8 -29.38 24.21 -9.26
N PRO A 9 -30.01 24.87 -8.27
CA PRO A 9 -29.35 25.14 -7.00
C PRO A 9 -28.92 23.82 -6.33
N PRO A 10 -27.80 23.80 -5.58
CA PRO A 10 -27.30 22.60 -4.95
C PRO A 10 -28.31 22.02 -3.95
N PRO A 11 -28.28 20.70 -3.70
CA PRO A 11 -29.16 20.05 -2.73
C PRO A 11 -29.03 20.75 -1.38
N GLY A 12 -30.13 21.29 -0.86
CA GLY A 12 -30.15 22.01 0.42
C GLY A 12 -29.46 23.38 0.43
N GLY A 13 -29.08 23.94 -0.73
CA GLY A 13 -28.42 25.25 -0.80
C GLY A 13 -26.99 25.27 -0.25
N ILE A 14 -26.36 24.11 -0.13
CA ILE A 14 -25.02 23.95 0.45
C ILE A 14 -23.95 24.27 -0.60
N ASP A 15 -23.05 25.20 -0.27
CA ASP A 15 -21.85 25.49 -1.06
C ASP A 15 -20.61 24.87 -0.39
N PRO A 16 -20.05 23.77 -0.93
CA PRO A 16 -18.86 23.11 -0.38
C PRO A 16 -17.63 24.01 -0.27
N LEU A 17 -17.54 25.08 -1.07
CA LEU A 17 -16.39 25.99 -1.04
C LEU A 17 -16.39 26.89 0.20
N SER A 18 -17.58 27.14 0.76
CA SER A 18 -17.82 27.98 1.93
C SER A 18 -17.75 27.22 3.27
N LEU A 19 -17.73 25.88 3.22
CA LEU A 19 -17.71 25.04 4.41
C LEU A 19 -16.38 25.15 5.18
N PRO A 20 -16.38 24.83 6.49
CA PRO A 20 -15.15 24.61 7.25
C PRO A 20 -14.23 23.64 6.50
N SER A 21 -12.96 24.01 6.36
CA SER A 21 -12.00 23.20 5.61
C SER A 21 -10.58 23.31 6.16
N VAL A 22 -9.77 22.29 5.88
CA VAL A 22 -8.34 22.25 6.17
C VAL A 22 -7.58 21.73 4.95
N SER A 23 -6.33 22.13 4.76
CA SER A 23 -5.49 21.53 3.72
C SER A 23 -5.26 20.04 4.00
N LEU A 24 -5.07 19.24 2.95
CA LEU A 24 -4.83 17.80 3.06
C LEU A 24 -3.60 17.47 3.94
N GLY A 25 -2.56 18.31 3.89
CA GLY A 25 -1.37 18.21 4.75
C GLY A 25 -1.66 18.38 6.24
N ASN A 26 -2.74 19.10 6.58
CA ASN A 26 -3.16 19.38 7.95
C ASN A 26 -4.33 18.49 8.42
N ARG A 27 -4.63 17.39 7.72
CA ARG A 27 -5.76 16.50 8.06
C ARG A 27 -5.79 15.96 9.50
N ALA A 28 -4.66 15.98 10.21
CA ALA A 28 -4.59 15.62 11.63
C ALA A 28 -5.45 16.54 12.53
N THR A 29 -5.78 17.75 12.07
CA THR A 29 -6.62 18.71 12.82
C THR A 29 -8.12 18.56 12.53
N LEU A 30 -8.53 17.55 11.76
CA LEU A 30 -9.94 17.32 11.46
C LEU A 30 -10.73 16.96 12.73
N PRO A 31 -12.01 17.38 12.84
CA PRO A 31 -12.84 17.07 14.00
C PRO A 31 -13.28 15.60 14.03
N ALA A 32 -13.52 15.08 15.23
CA ALA A 32 -14.06 13.73 15.44
C ALA A 32 -15.60 13.77 15.46
N VAL A 33 -16.21 14.11 14.32
CA VAL A 33 -17.67 14.27 14.18
C VAL A 33 -18.21 13.48 12.99
N PRO A 34 -19.52 13.12 13.00
CA PRO A 34 -20.21 12.63 11.83
C PRO A 34 -20.32 13.71 10.76
N ALA A 35 -19.86 13.41 9.55
CA ALA A 35 -19.82 14.39 8.47
C ALA A 35 -19.87 13.75 7.08
N VAL A 36 -20.39 14.53 6.13
CA VAL A 36 -20.09 14.36 4.70
C VAL A 36 -18.94 15.30 4.36
N TYR A 37 -17.88 14.77 3.75
CA TYR A 37 -16.69 15.55 3.44
C TYR A 37 -16.41 15.59 1.94
N PHE A 38 -15.78 16.68 1.51
CA PHE A 38 -15.47 17.01 0.14
C PHE A 38 -13.96 17.21 0.01
N CYS A 39 -13.33 16.53 -0.94
CA CYS A 39 -11.97 16.84 -1.35
C CYS A 39 -12.03 17.80 -2.54
N ILE A 40 -11.50 19.00 -2.35
CA ILE A 40 -11.58 20.09 -3.32
C ILE A 40 -10.17 20.37 -3.83
N GLY A 41 -10.00 20.37 -5.15
CA GLY A 41 -8.74 20.68 -5.81
C GLY A 41 -8.42 22.18 -5.86
N ALA A 42 -7.23 22.51 -6.34
CA ALA A 42 -6.74 23.89 -6.49
C ALA A 42 -7.64 24.76 -7.39
N ASP A 43 -8.34 24.15 -8.34
CA ASP A 43 -9.27 24.77 -9.28
C ASP A 43 -10.70 24.92 -8.72
N ASN A 44 -10.89 24.69 -7.41
CA ASN A 44 -12.20 24.60 -6.75
C ASN A 44 -13.11 23.48 -7.28
N LYS A 45 -12.57 22.51 -8.02
CA LYS A 45 -13.34 21.34 -8.46
C LYS A 45 -13.46 20.34 -7.31
N ILE A 46 -14.66 19.79 -7.14
CA ILE A 46 -14.89 18.69 -6.19
C ILE A 46 -14.37 17.40 -6.82
N LEU A 47 -13.34 16.85 -6.19
CA LEU A 47 -12.64 15.66 -6.66
C LEU A 47 -13.26 14.39 -6.07
N TYR A 48 -13.67 14.45 -4.81
CA TYR A 48 -14.18 13.29 -4.06
C TYR A 48 -15.18 13.73 -2.99
N ILE A 49 -16.22 12.91 -2.76
CA ILE A 49 -17.23 13.08 -1.71
C ILE A 49 -17.43 11.74 -1.01
N ASP A 50 -17.44 11.74 0.33
CA ASP A 50 -17.74 10.54 1.10
C ASP A 50 -18.29 10.92 2.48
N SER A 51 -18.80 9.95 3.23
CA SER A 51 -19.36 10.16 4.57
C SER A 51 -18.65 9.33 5.63
N THR A 52 -18.75 9.74 6.89
CA THR A 52 -18.16 9.02 8.02
C THR A 52 -18.79 9.46 9.34
N LEU A 53 -18.76 8.57 10.34
CA LEU A 53 -19.12 8.87 11.73
C LEU A 53 -18.02 9.61 12.49
N ASN A 54 -16.77 9.55 12.00
CA ASN A 54 -15.62 10.18 12.64
C ASN A 54 -14.61 10.63 11.58
N LEU A 55 -14.68 11.90 11.22
CA LEU A 55 -13.88 12.48 10.15
C LEU A 55 -12.37 12.39 10.42
N ASN A 56 -11.93 12.65 11.65
CA ASN A 56 -10.53 12.50 12.04
C ASN A 56 -10.03 11.06 11.80
N GLN A 57 -10.75 10.06 12.33
CA GLN A 57 -10.35 8.66 12.23
C GLN A 57 -10.35 8.14 10.80
N LYS A 58 -11.34 8.54 9.98
CA LYS A 58 -11.43 8.16 8.56
C LYS A 58 -10.17 8.55 7.79
N TRP A 59 -9.61 9.73 8.07
CA TRP A 59 -8.43 10.26 7.38
C TRP A 59 -7.09 9.71 7.85
N ILE A 60 -7.06 8.98 8.97
CA ILE A 60 -5.89 8.19 9.38
C ILE A 60 -5.73 6.96 8.49
N ALA A 61 -6.84 6.31 8.11
CA ALA A 61 -6.87 5.06 7.36
C ALA A 61 -7.39 5.22 5.91
N ASN A 62 -7.41 6.43 5.36
CA ASN A 62 -8.07 6.69 4.07
C ASN A 62 -7.24 6.16 2.89
N SER A 63 -7.79 5.17 2.18
CA SER A 63 -7.19 4.61 0.96
C SER A 63 -7.07 5.61 -0.19
N GLN A 64 -7.86 6.69 -0.20
CA GLN A 64 -7.76 7.75 -1.21
C GLN A 64 -6.66 8.77 -0.92
N TYR A 65 -6.00 8.70 0.25
CA TYR A 65 -4.98 9.67 0.62
C TYR A 65 -3.82 9.70 -0.38
N SER A 66 -3.31 8.56 -0.82
CA SER A 66 -2.20 8.49 -1.78
C SER A 66 -2.54 9.18 -3.10
N HIS A 67 -3.75 9.00 -3.61
CA HIS A 67 -4.21 9.61 -4.86
C HIS A 67 -4.39 11.12 -4.72
N LEU A 68 -5.02 11.56 -3.63
CA LEU A 68 -5.23 12.98 -3.37
C LEU A 68 -3.93 13.71 -3.03
N ALA A 69 -2.98 13.04 -2.38
CA ALA A 69 -1.67 13.61 -2.07
C ALA A 69 -0.76 13.74 -3.31
N ALA A 70 -1.04 12.98 -4.37
CA ALA A 70 -0.37 13.15 -5.66
C ALA A 70 -0.87 14.40 -6.41
N MET A 71 -2.02 14.96 -6.02
CA MET A 71 -2.57 16.21 -6.56
C MET A 71 -2.08 17.40 -5.72
N SER A 72 -1.75 18.52 -6.36
CA SER A 72 -1.33 19.73 -5.64
C SER A 72 -2.54 20.46 -5.03
N ASP A 73 -2.37 20.97 -3.81
CA ASP A 73 -3.29 21.89 -3.11
C ASP A 73 -4.72 21.39 -2.90
N VAL A 74 -4.88 20.10 -2.56
CA VAL A 74 -6.16 19.57 -2.12
C VAL A 74 -6.51 20.06 -0.71
N ARG A 75 -7.75 20.53 -0.51
CA ARG A 75 -8.34 20.78 0.81
C ARG A 75 -9.53 19.87 1.09
N ILE A 76 -9.74 19.58 2.37
CA ILE A 76 -10.85 18.76 2.87
C ILE A 76 -11.84 19.72 3.51
N ALA A 77 -13.01 19.87 2.90
CA ALA A 77 -14.15 20.59 3.48
C ALA A 77 -15.16 19.59 4.05
N TRP A 78 -15.96 19.98 5.05
CA TRP A 78 -16.95 19.06 5.62
C TRP A 78 -18.24 19.75 6.05
N LEU A 79 -19.33 18.99 5.91
CA LEU A 79 -20.66 19.31 6.42
C LEU A 79 -20.94 18.44 7.63
N LEU A 80 -21.20 19.07 8.78
CA LEU A 80 -21.66 18.37 9.98
C LEU A 80 -23.05 17.79 9.74
N VAL A 81 -23.26 16.54 10.13
CA VAL A 81 -24.57 15.87 10.05
C VAL A 81 -24.96 15.42 11.44
N ASP A 82 -26.00 16.03 12.00
CA ASP A 82 -26.44 15.77 13.38
C ASP A 82 -27.08 14.39 13.55
N GLU A 83 -27.76 13.90 12.50
CA GLU A 83 -28.46 12.60 12.47
C GLU A 83 -27.66 11.62 11.60
N PRO A 84 -26.86 10.70 12.19
CA PRO A 84 -25.96 9.85 11.42
C PRO A 84 -26.66 8.92 10.43
N GLU A 85 -27.92 8.55 10.67
CA GLU A 85 -28.75 7.79 9.71
C GLU A 85 -28.91 8.48 8.35
N ASN A 86 -28.79 9.82 8.30
CA ASN A 86 -28.94 10.58 7.05
C ASN A 86 -27.64 10.68 6.24
N LEU A 87 -26.49 10.25 6.79
CA LEU A 87 -25.18 10.38 6.13
C LEU A 87 -25.15 9.77 4.74
N GLU A 88 -25.76 8.60 4.55
CA GLU A 88 -25.72 7.89 3.27
C GLU A 88 -26.60 8.57 2.22
N GLY A 89 -27.82 8.97 2.62
CA GLY A 89 -28.75 9.68 1.73
C GLY A 89 -28.19 11.04 1.30
N ILE A 90 -27.61 11.79 2.23
CA ILE A 90 -26.96 13.08 1.94
C ILE A 90 -25.77 12.85 1.00
N LYS A 91 -24.85 11.93 1.34
CA LYS A 91 -23.70 11.60 0.49
C LYS A 91 -24.13 11.26 -0.94
N GLN A 92 -25.16 10.43 -1.10
CA GLN A 92 -25.62 10.00 -2.41
C GLN A 92 -26.16 11.17 -3.24
N ALA A 93 -27.01 12.02 -2.64
CA ALA A 93 -27.53 13.22 -3.31
C ALA A 93 -26.42 14.19 -3.74
N MET A 94 -25.38 14.30 -2.91
CA MET A 94 -24.22 15.15 -3.21
C MET A 94 -23.35 14.57 -4.35
N ILE A 95 -23.09 13.26 -4.35
CA ILE A 95 -22.37 12.60 -5.44
C ILE A 95 -23.13 12.74 -6.76
N GLU A 96 -24.45 12.54 -6.73
CA GLU A 96 -25.31 12.66 -7.92
C GLU A 96 -25.31 14.09 -8.49
N TYR A 97 -25.32 15.11 -7.62
CA TYR A 97 -25.33 16.50 -8.07
C TYR A 97 -23.97 16.98 -8.60
N TRP A 98 -22.86 16.64 -7.92
CA TRP A 98 -21.52 17.16 -8.27
C TRP A 98 -20.70 16.26 -9.18
N GLU A 99 -21.12 15.00 -9.39
CA GLU A 99 -20.41 13.99 -10.18
C GLU A 99 -18.88 13.98 -9.98
N PRO A 100 -18.39 13.90 -8.73
CA PRO A 100 -16.97 14.02 -8.43
C PRO A 100 -16.15 12.92 -9.11
N THR A 101 -15.04 13.31 -9.72
CA THR A 101 -14.24 12.45 -10.60
C THR A 101 -13.75 11.16 -9.91
N LEU A 102 -13.38 11.22 -8.63
CA LEU A 102 -12.88 10.07 -7.88
C LEU A 102 -13.97 9.20 -7.25
N ASN A 103 -15.25 9.60 -7.34
CA ASN A 103 -16.38 8.76 -6.94
C ASN A 103 -16.90 7.87 -8.05
N ASP A 104 -16.59 8.19 -9.31
CA ASP A 104 -16.97 7.34 -10.43
C ASP A 104 -16.28 5.98 -10.28
N TRP A 105 -17.10 4.91 -10.25
CA TRP A 105 -16.61 3.53 -10.27
C TRP A 105 -15.74 3.25 -11.49
N ARG A 106 -15.93 3.97 -12.61
CA ARG A 106 -15.06 3.92 -13.78
C ARG A 106 -13.67 4.48 -13.49
N TYR A 107 -13.55 5.50 -12.64
CA TYR A 107 -12.26 6.01 -12.20
C TYR A 107 -11.58 5.05 -11.22
N LYS A 108 -12.35 4.42 -10.31
CA LYS A 108 -11.84 3.29 -9.49
C LYS A 108 -11.40 2.12 -10.37
N LEU A 109 -12.09 1.85 -11.47
CA LEU A 109 -11.72 0.82 -12.43
C LEU A 109 -10.47 1.19 -13.25
N GLN A 110 -10.36 2.43 -13.71
CA GLN A 110 -9.16 2.93 -14.39
C GLN A 110 -7.93 2.88 -13.48
N LEU A 111 -8.12 3.16 -12.19
CA LEU A 111 -7.07 3.14 -11.18
C LEU A 111 -6.69 1.70 -10.76
N ILE A 112 -7.66 0.78 -10.73
CA ILE A 112 -7.40 -0.67 -10.59
C ILE A 112 -6.70 -1.21 -11.84
N GLN A 113 -7.05 -0.74 -13.05
CA GLN A 113 -6.34 -1.06 -14.30
C GLN A 113 -4.87 -0.64 -14.26
N ASP A 114 -4.58 0.57 -13.75
CA ASP A 114 -3.21 1.09 -13.64
C ASP A 114 -2.38 0.40 -12.55
N LEU A 115 -3.03 -0.18 -11.52
CA LEU A 115 -2.37 -0.88 -10.40
C LEU A 115 -2.27 -2.40 -10.59
N THR A 116 -3.01 -3.00 -11.53
CA THR A 116 -3.03 -4.46 -11.75
C THR A 116 -3.04 -4.80 -13.24
N ILE A 117 -1.91 -4.54 -13.89
CA ILE A 117 -1.80 -4.55 -15.37
C ILE A 117 -2.07 -5.92 -16.01
N ASP A 118 -1.88 -7.05 -15.34
CA ASP A 118 -1.90 -8.34 -16.06
C ASP A 118 -3.21 -9.15 -15.98
N GLY A 119 -4.16 -8.80 -15.09
CA GLY A 119 -5.38 -9.60 -14.89
C GLY A 119 -6.68 -8.96 -15.38
N TRP A 120 -6.73 -7.64 -15.45
CA TRP A 120 -8.00 -6.91 -15.64
C TRP A 120 -8.36 -6.69 -17.11
N HIS A 121 -7.37 -6.61 -18.00
CA HIS A 121 -7.60 -6.46 -19.44
C HIS A 121 -8.35 -7.66 -20.03
N ASP A 122 -8.08 -8.87 -19.55
CA ASP A 122 -8.82 -10.07 -19.99
C ASP A 122 -10.28 -10.07 -19.49
N PHE A 123 -10.53 -9.63 -18.26
CA PHE A 123 -11.90 -9.52 -17.74
C PHE A 123 -12.71 -8.46 -18.48
N GLN A 124 -12.13 -7.28 -18.79
CA GLN A 124 -12.82 -6.26 -19.58
C GLN A 124 -13.01 -6.65 -21.03
N LYS A 125 -12.06 -7.35 -21.64
CA LYS A 125 -12.22 -7.88 -22.99
C LYS A 125 -13.39 -8.86 -23.05
N VAL A 126 -13.49 -9.78 -22.09
CA VAL A 126 -14.65 -10.69 -21.97
C VAL A 126 -15.95 -9.91 -21.74
N ASN A 127 -15.95 -8.90 -20.87
CA ASN A 127 -17.16 -8.13 -20.58
C ASN A 127 -17.59 -7.25 -21.77
N LEU A 128 -16.65 -6.64 -22.49
CA LEU A 128 -16.89 -5.84 -23.69
C LEU A 128 -17.31 -6.70 -24.90
N GLU A 129 -16.70 -7.86 -25.10
CA GLU A 129 -17.11 -8.82 -26.14
C GLU A 129 -18.54 -9.30 -25.89
N ILE A 130 -18.88 -9.62 -24.64
CA ILE A 130 -20.24 -10.01 -24.28
C ILE A 130 -21.23 -8.85 -24.43
N TRP A 131 -20.87 -7.64 -24.00
CA TRP A 131 -21.71 -6.45 -24.21
C TRP A 131 -21.88 -6.09 -25.69
N ALA A 132 -20.85 -6.31 -26.51
CA ALA A 132 -20.92 -6.12 -27.96
C ALA A 132 -21.87 -7.14 -28.61
N MET A 133 -21.82 -8.41 -28.19
CA MET A 133 -22.77 -9.44 -28.63
C MET A 133 -24.22 -9.07 -28.30
N TYR A 134 -24.48 -8.44 -27.15
CA TYR A 134 -25.82 -7.99 -26.76
C TYR A 134 -26.25 -6.68 -27.41
N ARG A 135 -25.32 -5.79 -27.76
CA ARG A 135 -25.61 -4.51 -28.41
C ARG A 135 -26.11 -4.70 -29.85
N ASP A 136 -25.55 -5.67 -30.57
CA ASP A 136 -25.92 -5.94 -31.96
C ASP A 136 -27.19 -6.79 -32.08
N ALA A 137 -27.59 -7.47 -31.00
CA ALA A 137 -28.91 -8.09 -30.85
C ALA A 137 -29.93 -7.05 -30.39
N VAL A 138 -30.51 -6.32 -31.35
CA VAL A 138 -31.64 -5.38 -31.21
C VAL A 138 -32.56 -5.74 -30.03
N MET A 139 -32.55 -4.94 -28.96
CA MET A 139 -33.52 -5.05 -27.87
C MET A 139 -34.41 -3.81 -27.80
N PRO A 140 -35.74 -4.01 -27.98
CA PRO A 140 -36.72 -3.31 -27.18
C PRO A 140 -37.62 -4.32 -26.46
N THR A 141 -37.05 -5.26 -25.69
CA THR A 141 -37.77 -6.00 -24.65
C THR A 141 -36.77 -6.53 -23.62
N PRO A 142 -37.10 -6.59 -22.31
CA PRO A 142 -36.25 -7.29 -21.34
C PRO A 142 -36.09 -8.75 -21.78
N ALA A 143 -34.85 -9.25 -21.78
CA ALA A 143 -34.58 -10.64 -22.08
C ALA A 143 -35.47 -11.55 -21.20
N PRO A 144 -36.04 -12.63 -21.75
CA PRO A 144 -36.71 -13.65 -20.96
C PRO A 144 -35.89 -14.02 -19.71
N GLU A 145 -36.53 -14.04 -18.54
CA GLU A 145 -35.87 -14.19 -17.23
C GLU A 145 -34.95 -15.43 -17.15
N ASN A 146 -35.27 -16.48 -17.91
CA ASN A 146 -34.45 -17.68 -18.04
C ASN A 146 -33.08 -17.43 -18.69
N ILE A 147 -33.00 -16.55 -19.70
CA ILE A 147 -31.74 -16.17 -20.37
C ILE A 147 -30.91 -15.30 -19.43
N ALA A 148 -31.54 -14.34 -18.74
CA ALA A 148 -30.85 -13.49 -17.77
C ALA A 148 -30.30 -14.31 -16.58
N ALA A 149 -31.03 -15.31 -16.10
CA ALA A 149 -30.59 -16.19 -15.03
C ALA A 149 -29.40 -17.08 -15.45
N ALA A 150 -29.43 -17.66 -16.66
CA ALA A 150 -28.31 -18.43 -17.20
C ALA A 150 -27.04 -17.59 -17.30
N TYR A 151 -27.17 -16.35 -17.77
CA TYR A 151 -26.06 -15.42 -17.88
C TYR A 151 -25.48 -15.00 -16.52
N ARG A 152 -26.33 -14.70 -15.53
CA ARG A 152 -25.87 -14.42 -14.15
C ARG A 152 -25.08 -15.59 -13.56
N ASN A 153 -25.52 -16.82 -13.82
CA ASN A 153 -24.80 -18.01 -13.39
C ASN A 153 -23.45 -18.17 -14.11
N GLU A 154 -23.39 -17.89 -15.41
CA GLU A 154 -22.13 -17.92 -16.17
C GLU A 154 -21.12 -16.89 -15.65
N ILE A 155 -21.55 -15.64 -15.40
CA ILE A 155 -20.70 -14.61 -14.80
C ILE A 155 -20.20 -15.07 -13.42
N ARG A 156 -21.09 -15.61 -12.59
CA ARG A 156 -20.72 -16.12 -11.25
C ARG A 156 -19.65 -17.20 -11.36
N ASN A 157 -19.85 -18.18 -12.24
CA ASN A 157 -18.90 -19.28 -12.43
C ASN A 157 -17.54 -18.77 -12.92
N LYS A 158 -17.51 -17.85 -13.89
CA LYS A 158 -16.28 -17.21 -14.37
C LYS A 158 -15.58 -16.39 -13.29
N ALA A 159 -16.33 -15.66 -12.47
CA ALA A 159 -15.79 -14.92 -11.34
C ALA A 159 -15.18 -15.86 -10.28
N GLU A 160 -15.81 -16.99 -9.99
CA GLU A 160 -15.27 -18.01 -9.09
C GLU A 160 -14.00 -18.66 -9.64
N GLU A 161 -13.97 -18.98 -10.94
CA GLU A 161 -12.78 -19.51 -11.60
C GLU A 161 -11.62 -18.51 -11.54
N PHE A 162 -11.87 -17.24 -11.86
CA PHE A 162 -10.89 -16.18 -11.77
C PHE A 162 -10.34 -16.00 -10.35
N ARG A 163 -11.22 -16.03 -9.33
CA ARG A 163 -10.81 -16.00 -7.91
C ARG A 163 -9.90 -17.17 -7.55
N LYS A 164 -10.22 -18.38 -8.02
CA LYS A 164 -9.39 -19.58 -7.79
C LYS A 164 -8.00 -19.43 -8.42
N VAL A 165 -7.94 -18.98 -9.68
CA VAL A 165 -6.67 -18.74 -10.39
C VAL A 165 -5.83 -17.69 -9.66
N LYS A 166 -6.41 -16.54 -9.30
CA LYS A 166 -5.70 -15.48 -8.57
C LYS A 166 -5.22 -15.93 -7.19
N SER A 167 -6.03 -16.71 -6.46
CA SER A 167 -5.62 -17.31 -5.19
C SER A 167 -4.43 -18.26 -5.36
N GLN A 168 -4.44 -19.08 -6.42
CA GLN A 168 -3.34 -19.97 -6.76
C GLN A 168 -2.06 -19.20 -7.13
N GLU A 169 -2.16 -18.18 -7.98
CA GLU A 169 -1.02 -17.32 -8.35
C GLU A 169 -0.38 -16.66 -7.13
N ARG A 170 -1.19 -16.11 -6.22
CA ARG A 170 -0.67 -15.52 -4.97
C ARG A 170 0.02 -16.54 -4.08
N ARG A 171 -0.51 -17.76 -3.96
CA ARG A 171 0.14 -18.85 -3.21
C ARG A 171 1.49 -19.23 -3.83
N GLN A 172 1.55 -19.35 -5.15
CA GLN A 172 2.80 -19.61 -5.86
C GLN A 172 3.82 -18.49 -5.63
N ARG A 173 3.39 -17.22 -5.70
CA ARG A 173 4.25 -16.06 -5.40
C ARG A 173 4.76 -16.09 -3.96
N LEU A 174 3.90 -16.40 -3.00
CA LEU A 174 4.26 -16.52 -1.59
C LEU A 174 5.33 -17.60 -1.37
N ASP A 175 5.17 -18.76 -2.01
CA ASP A 175 6.13 -19.86 -1.93
C ASP A 175 7.47 -19.50 -2.57
N GLN A 176 7.46 -18.79 -3.70
CA GLN A 176 8.68 -18.25 -4.33
C GLN A 176 9.41 -17.26 -3.41
N LEU A 177 8.71 -16.28 -2.84
CA LEU A 177 9.31 -15.31 -1.92
C LEU A 177 9.94 -15.98 -0.69
N ARG A 178 9.26 -17.00 -0.12
CA ARG A 178 9.79 -17.79 0.98
C ARG A 178 11.00 -18.64 0.58
N ALA A 179 11.04 -19.14 -0.65
CA ALA A 179 12.21 -19.83 -1.17
C ALA A 179 13.40 -18.87 -1.32
N GLU A 180 13.17 -17.67 -1.86
CA GLU A 180 14.20 -16.65 -2.03
C GLU A 180 14.78 -16.18 -0.68
N VAL A 181 13.94 -15.96 0.33
CA VAL A 181 14.42 -15.64 1.69
C VAL A 181 15.33 -16.75 2.22
N ARG A 182 14.91 -18.02 2.10
CA ARG A 182 15.72 -19.17 2.56
C ARG A 182 17.04 -19.27 1.80
N GLU A 183 17.04 -19.03 0.49
CA GLU A 183 18.24 -19.02 -0.32
C GLU A 183 19.22 -17.93 0.16
N LEU A 184 18.74 -16.69 0.32
CA LEU A 184 19.55 -15.57 0.82
C LEU A 184 20.12 -15.84 2.22
N GLU A 185 19.32 -16.42 3.12
CA GLU A 185 19.77 -16.80 4.47
C GLU A 185 20.85 -17.88 4.44
N SER A 186 20.83 -18.77 3.44
CA SER A 186 21.84 -19.83 3.27
C SER A 186 23.08 -19.41 2.49
N SER A 187 23.01 -18.29 1.73
CA SER A 187 24.07 -17.83 0.81
C SER A 187 25.33 -17.30 1.50
N GLY A 188 25.25 -16.96 2.79
CA GLY A 188 26.38 -16.43 3.54
C GLY A 188 25.99 -15.80 4.86
N PHE A 189 26.83 -14.89 5.37
CA PHE A 189 26.51 -14.18 6.61
C PHE A 189 25.43 -13.14 6.39
N VAL A 190 24.34 -13.29 7.14
CA VAL A 190 23.27 -12.31 7.27
C VAL A 190 23.27 -11.82 8.73
N PRO A 191 23.58 -10.54 9.00
CA PRO A 191 23.55 -10.02 10.36
C PRO A 191 22.10 -10.04 10.88
N PRO A 192 21.87 -10.11 12.21
CA PRO A 192 20.55 -9.96 12.80
C PRO A 192 19.84 -8.68 12.38
N ALA A 193 18.51 -8.66 12.45
CA ALA A 193 17.71 -7.47 12.15
C ALA A 193 18.13 -6.27 13.02
N GLY A 194 18.08 -5.07 12.47
CA GLY A 194 18.49 -3.84 13.16
C GLY A 194 20.00 -3.68 13.34
N CYS A 195 20.83 -4.44 12.63
CA CYS A 195 22.27 -4.17 12.59
C CYS A 195 22.60 -2.98 11.69
N TYR A 196 23.66 -2.22 12.02
CA TYR A 196 24.13 -1.09 11.22
C TYR A 196 25.65 -0.90 11.31
N LEU A 197 26.23 -0.21 10.34
CA LEU A 197 27.64 0.15 10.34
C LEU A 197 27.86 1.53 10.97
N SER A 198 28.96 1.67 11.71
CA SER A 198 29.42 2.93 12.27
C SER A 198 30.93 3.03 12.13
N THR A 199 31.42 4.23 11.86
CA THR A 199 32.85 4.55 11.86
C THR A 199 33.29 5.14 13.19
N TYR A 200 34.56 4.97 13.52
CA TYR A 200 35.21 5.68 14.62
C TYR A 200 36.67 5.98 14.28
N LYS A 201 37.18 7.08 14.83
CA LYS A 201 38.56 7.54 14.60
C LYS A 201 39.43 7.20 15.80
N VAL A 202 40.63 6.71 15.54
CA VAL A 202 41.66 6.44 16.54
C VAL A 202 42.87 7.31 16.23
N LYS A 203 43.23 8.19 17.17
CA LYS A 203 44.44 9.02 17.08
C LYS A 203 45.63 8.20 17.58
N LYS A 204 46.69 8.12 16.78
CA LYS A 204 47.99 7.54 17.13
C LYS A 204 49.10 8.58 16.94
N LEU A 205 50.33 8.24 17.34
CA LEU A 205 51.50 9.12 17.26
C LEU A 205 51.70 9.74 15.87
N TYR A 206 51.36 9.01 14.81
CA TYR A 206 51.59 9.41 13.41
C TYR A 206 50.31 9.74 12.61
N GLY A 207 49.16 9.94 13.27
CA GLY A 207 47.94 10.38 12.58
C GLY A 207 46.63 9.84 13.15
N CYS A 208 45.53 10.14 12.44
CA CYS A 208 44.19 9.66 12.74
C CYS A 208 43.79 8.55 11.77
N TYR A 209 43.40 7.39 12.29
CA TYR A 209 42.94 6.25 11.50
C TYR A 209 41.45 6.05 11.69
N GLU A 210 40.74 5.79 10.59
CA GLU A 210 39.31 5.45 10.62
C GLU A 210 39.11 3.94 10.59
N TYR A 211 38.17 3.48 11.42
CA TYR A 211 37.86 2.09 11.63
C TYR A 211 36.35 1.88 11.62
N TRP A 212 35.92 0.67 11.28
CA TRP A 212 34.50 0.30 11.19
C TRP A 212 34.10 -0.68 12.29
N LYS A 213 32.84 -0.54 12.75
CA LYS A 213 32.16 -1.48 13.63
C LYS A 213 30.79 -1.82 13.06
N LEU A 214 30.42 -3.09 13.19
CA LEU A 214 29.04 -3.54 13.05
C LEU A 214 28.37 -3.45 14.43
N TRP A 215 27.26 -2.73 14.50
CA TRP A 215 26.42 -2.58 15.68
C TRP A 215 25.14 -3.40 15.54
N SER A 216 24.61 -3.83 16.68
CA SER A 216 23.30 -4.46 16.81
C SER A 216 22.58 -3.83 18.00
N HIS A 217 21.25 -3.77 17.93
CA HIS A 217 20.41 -3.32 19.05
C HIS A 217 20.56 -4.25 20.27
N TYR A 218 20.68 -5.56 20.00
CA TYR A 218 20.82 -6.61 21.01
C TYR A 218 22.25 -7.18 21.03
N PRO A 219 22.74 -7.66 22.18
CA PRO A 219 24.03 -8.33 22.25
C PRO A 219 23.97 -9.65 21.48
N VAL A 220 24.51 -9.66 20.26
CA VAL A 220 24.46 -10.81 19.34
C VAL A 220 25.84 -11.26 18.87
N PHE A 221 26.85 -10.39 18.97
CA PHE A 221 28.20 -10.71 18.50
C PHE A 221 29.03 -11.34 19.63
N PRO A 222 29.96 -12.25 19.34
CA PRO A 222 30.79 -12.85 20.40
C PRO A 222 31.79 -11.86 21.01
N ALA A 223 31.95 -11.90 22.35
CA ALA A 223 32.73 -10.90 23.10
C ALA A 223 34.25 -10.96 22.84
N LYS A 224 34.79 -12.15 22.52
CA LYS A 224 36.23 -12.37 22.36
C LYS A 224 36.50 -13.12 21.05
N MET A 225 36.90 -12.38 20.02
CA MET A 225 37.35 -12.94 18.75
C MET A 225 38.61 -12.22 18.25
N ASN A 226 39.61 -12.99 17.85
CA ASN A 226 40.70 -12.49 17.02
C ASN A 226 40.23 -12.28 15.57
N ASP A 227 41.00 -11.58 14.74
CA ASP A 227 40.56 -11.22 13.39
C ASP A 227 40.32 -12.42 12.46
N LYS A 228 41.08 -13.52 12.63
CA LYS A 228 40.85 -14.77 11.89
C LYS A 228 39.52 -15.42 12.30
N GLN A 229 39.21 -15.43 13.60
CA GLN A 229 37.95 -15.93 14.14
C GLN A 229 36.75 -15.09 13.69
N LYS A 230 36.90 -13.76 13.59
CA LYS A 230 35.85 -12.89 13.05
C LYS A 230 35.56 -13.18 11.59
N ALA A 231 36.60 -13.26 10.75
CA ALA A 231 36.45 -13.59 9.34
C ALA A 231 35.79 -14.97 9.17
N PHE A 232 36.20 -15.96 9.96
CA PHE A 232 35.59 -17.29 9.95
C PHE A 232 34.12 -17.26 10.39
N TRP A 233 33.79 -16.55 11.48
CA TRP A 233 32.42 -16.43 11.96
C TRP A 233 31.51 -15.75 10.93
N LEU A 234 32.00 -14.67 10.32
CA LEU A 234 31.39 -13.97 9.20
C LEU A 234 31.30 -14.83 7.92
N SER A 235 32.13 -15.86 7.75
CA SER A 235 31.99 -16.75 6.57
C SER A 235 31.04 -17.93 6.80
N GLN A 236 30.78 -18.30 8.06
CA GLN A 236 30.10 -19.55 8.40
C GLN A 236 28.70 -19.32 8.98
N GLY A 237 28.38 -18.12 9.47
CA GLY A 237 27.04 -17.80 10.00
C GLY A 237 26.60 -18.64 11.21
N LYS A 238 27.52 -19.39 11.86
CA LYS A 238 27.17 -20.35 12.92
C LYS A 238 27.04 -19.71 14.30
N ASP A 239 26.15 -20.29 15.11
CA ASP A 239 25.95 -19.99 16.52
C ASP A 239 27.22 -20.25 17.34
N TYR A 240 28.02 -19.20 17.51
CA TYR A 240 29.17 -19.25 18.41
C TYR A 240 28.68 -19.10 19.85
N GLN A 241 28.41 -20.21 20.52
CA GLN A 241 27.90 -20.24 21.91
C GLN A 241 28.97 -19.98 23.00
N LYS A 242 30.25 -19.79 22.64
CA LYS A 242 31.31 -19.61 23.63
C LYS A 242 31.44 -18.14 24.06
N SER A 243 30.97 -17.87 25.28
CA SER A 243 31.26 -16.71 26.15
C SER A 243 30.79 -15.34 25.65
N GLY A 244 29.84 -14.72 26.39
CA GLY A 244 29.46 -13.31 26.35
C GLY A 244 29.03 -12.77 24.97
N LYS A 245 27.80 -12.28 24.85
CA LYS A 245 27.39 -11.53 23.66
C LYS A 245 27.61 -10.03 23.87
N VAL A 246 28.14 -9.34 22.88
CA VAL A 246 28.33 -7.89 22.83
C VAL A 246 27.52 -7.27 21.70
N LYS A 247 27.22 -5.98 21.83
CA LYS A 247 26.45 -5.21 20.82
C LYS A 247 27.27 -4.80 19.61
N THR A 248 28.60 -4.91 19.68
CA THR A 248 29.50 -4.40 18.65
C THR A 248 30.53 -5.43 18.22
N MET A 249 30.76 -5.53 16.92
CA MET A 249 31.87 -6.27 16.33
C MET A 249 32.80 -5.33 15.57
N HIS A 250 34.08 -5.32 15.94
CA HIS A 250 35.07 -4.49 15.25
C HIS A 250 35.55 -5.16 13.96
N LEU A 251 35.36 -4.47 12.83
CA LEU A 251 35.62 -4.97 11.48
C LEU A 251 37.02 -4.61 10.93
N GLY A 252 37.73 -3.70 11.59
CA GLY A 252 39.03 -3.20 11.12
C GLY A 252 38.90 -1.95 10.23
N LYS A 253 39.86 -1.81 9.31
CA LYS A 253 39.92 -0.73 8.30
C LYS A 253 38.89 -0.99 7.19
N PRO A 254 38.56 0.02 6.36
CA PRO A 254 37.90 -0.25 5.07
C PRO A 254 38.71 -1.28 4.26
N ASP A 255 38.00 -1.99 3.38
CA ASP A 255 38.54 -3.01 2.46
C ASP A 255 39.12 -4.27 3.11
N THR A 256 39.01 -4.43 4.43
CA THR A 256 39.32 -5.71 5.07
C THR A 256 38.25 -6.75 4.71
N LEU A 257 38.62 -8.04 4.74
CA LEU A 257 37.67 -9.13 4.51
C LEU A 257 36.45 -9.05 5.45
N ALA A 258 36.67 -8.76 6.73
CA ALA A 258 35.58 -8.64 7.72
C ALA A 258 34.64 -7.46 7.41
N TYR A 259 35.19 -6.34 6.94
CA TYR A 259 34.40 -5.19 6.50
C TYR A 259 33.55 -5.52 5.27
N ASN A 260 34.16 -6.11 4.24
CA ASN A 260 33.47 -6.45 2.99
C ASN A 260 32.34 -7.46 3.23
N VAL A 261 32.59 -8.51 4.03
CA VAL A 261 31.55 -9.50 4.36
C VAL A 261 30.43 -8.88 5.19
N ALA A 262 30.73 -7.95 6.11
CA ALA A 262 29.69 -7.25 6.86
C ALA A 262 28.81 -6.34 5.97
N ILE A 263 29.40 -5.66 4.99
CA ILE A 263 28.64 -4.86 4.01
C ILE A 263 27.72 -5.74 3.17
N GLN A 264 28.26 -6.82 2.62
CA GLN A 264 27.47 -7.77 1.82
C GLN A 264 26.33 -8.35 2.66
N GLY A 265 26.62 -8.77 3.89
CA GLY A 265 25.59 -9.27 4.79
C GLY A 265 24.50 -8.25 5.10
N LEU A 266 24.84 -6.97 5.31
CA LEU A 266 23.84 -5.92 5.51
C LEU A 266 22.98 -5.68 4.26
N ALA A 267 23.56 -5.73 3.07
CA ALA A 267 22.81 -5.66 1.82
C ALA A 267 21.83 -6.83 1.70
N THR A 268 22.29 -8.06 1.98
CA THR A 268 21.45 -9.26 2.01
C THR A 268 20.32 -9.15 3.03
N ARG A 269 20.61 -8.67 4.25
CA ARG A 269 19.59 -8.45 5.29
C ARG A 269 18.51 -7.47 4.81
N ARG A 270 18.89 -6.36 4.18
CA ARG A 270 17.90 -5.39 3.65
C ARG A 270 17.00 -6.01 2.57
N ARG A 271 17.56 -6.87 1.72
CA ARG A 271 16.78 -7.61 0.73
C ARG A 271 15.80 -8.56 1.40
N ILE A 272 16.25 -9.32 2.39
CA ILE A 272 15.37 -10.20 3.19
C ILE A 272 14.24 -9.41 3.84
N GLU A 273 14.52 -8.27 4.47
CA GLU A 273 13.49 -7.43 5.10
C GLU A 273 12.48 -6.87 4.07
N ALA A 274 12.90 -6.58 2.84
CA ALA A 274 12.01 -6.17 1.77
C ALA A 274 11.08 -7.31 1.33
N LEU A 275 11.62 -8.51 1.11
CA LEU A 275 10.85 -9.70 0.77
C LEU A 275 9.88 -10.09 1.89
N GLN A 276 10.29 -9.97 3.15
CA GLN A 276 9.43 -10.23 4.30
C GLN A 276 8.23 -9.28 4.35
N ARG A 277 8.42 -8.00 4.04
CA ARG A 277 7.29 -7.05 3.91
C ARG A 277 6.34 -7.44 2.77
N GLU A 278 6.86 -7.88 1.63
CA GLU A 278 6.03 -8.35 0.51
C GLU A 278 5.20 -9.59 0.92
N ILE A 279 5.82 -10.53 1.65
CA ILE A 279 5.15 -11.69 2.23
C ILE A 279 4.02 -11.26 3.18
N GLU A 280 4.28 -10.30 4.08
CA GLU A 280 3.28 -9.79 5.03
C GLU A 280 2.08 -9.17 4.31
N VAL A 281 2.32 -8.35 3.27
CA VAL A 281 1.26 -7.75 2.45
C VAL A 281 0.41 -8.81 1.77
N LEU A 282 1.03 -9.85 1.19
CA LEU A 282 0.30 -10.95 0.57
C LEU A 282 -0.52 -11.73 1.60
N LEU A 283 0.02 -11.99 2.79
CA LEU A 283 -0.71 -12.68 3.86
C LEU A 283 -1.95 -11.90 4.31
N TRP A 284 -1.86 -10.58 4.49
CA TRP A 284 -3.01 -9.76 4.84
C TRP A 284 -4.12 -9.82 3.78
N SER A 285 -3.76 -9.91 2.49
CA SER A 285 -4.76 -10.05 1.42
C SER A 285 -5.55 -11.36 1.48
N PHE A 286 -5.01 -12.42 2.07
CA PHE A 286 -5.74 -13.68 2.25
C PHE A 286 -6.72 -13.63 3.42
N ASP A 287 -6.40 -12.88 4.48
CA ASP A 287 -7.26 -12.75 5.65
C ASP A 287 -8.55 -11.98 5.30
N ASP A 288 -8.48 -11.01 4.40
CA ASP A 288 -9.66 -10.27 3.95
C ASP A 288 -10.60 -11.12 3.07
N GLU A 289 -10.06 -11.99 2.21
CA GLU A 289 -10.88 -12.92 1.42
C GLU A 289 -11.64 -13.95 2.27
N SER A 290 -11.15 -14.25 3.48
CA SER A 290 -11.82 -15.19 4.39
C SER A 290 -13.05 -14.61 5.11
N LYS A 291 -13.25 -13.29 5.02
CA LYS A 291 -14.33 -12.56 5.71
C LYS A 291 -15.51 -12.22 4.79
N GLU A 292 -15.38 -12.43 3.48
CA GLU A 292 -16.46 -12.28 2.48
C GLU A 292 -17.22 -13.59 2.25
#